data_AF-A0A0A1X5F4-F1
#
_entry.id   AF-A0A0A1X5F4-F1
#
_cell.length_a   1.000
_cell.length_b   1.000
_cell.length_c   1.000
_cell.angle_alpha   90.00
_cell.angle_beta   90.00
_cell.angle_gamma   90.00
#
_symmetry.space_group_name_H-M   'P 1'
#
loop_
_entity.id
_entity.type
_entity.pdbx_description
1 polymer ?
#
loop_
_entity_poly.entity_id
_entity_poly.type
_entity_poly.pdbx_seq_one_letter_code
_entity_poly.pdbx_strand_id
1 'polypeptide(L)'
;MRFNKTGLATLATNPAIKFEKEGLLIITERQEGFFRRADVNYPRWCKLRGNLLFYLKDHDPQSPPSGLIVLENCRPLIRNEEREFDGFAFILEFEGSQPQRISTRTAKERLEWVKSIQLASYGYLDRQIKYLQDQIAIKMGNRIESGLPAAGTFTSASDALLWNTTADGEGASALTVPTTKSSTTIKVEEGDLIQF
;
A
#
# COMPACT_ATOMS: atom_id res chain seq x y z
N MET A 1 21.61 -13.02 -12.77
CA MET A 1 21.72 -12.40 -11.43
C MET A 1 22.08 -13.49 -10.41
N ARG A 2 23.01 -13.22 -9.47
CA ARG A 2 23.40 -14.16 -8.41
C ARG A 2 22.55 -13.87 -7.18
N PHE A 3 21.47 -14.64 -6.98
CA PHE A 3 20.55 -14.41 -5.87
C PHE A 3 21.06 -15.06 -4.57
N ASN A 4 20.90 -14.35 -3.45
CA ASN A 4 21.17 -14.89 -2.13
C ASN A 4 20.01 -15.82 -1.70
N LYS A 5 20.12 -17.09 -2.05
CA LYS A 5 19.10 -18.11 -1.76
C LYS A 5 18.80 -18.23 -0.27
N THR A 6 19.81 -18.14 0.60
CA THR A 6 19.62 -18.28 2.04
C THR A 6 18.89 -17.07 2.62
N GLY A 7 19.29 -15.85 2.25
CA GLY A 7 18.63 -14.63 2.72
C GLY A 7 17.16 -14.53 2.30
N LEU A 8 16.84 -14.92 1.08
CA LEU A 8 15.46 -14.94 0.58
C LEU A 8 14.60 -16.00 1.28
N ALA A 9 15.18 -17.17 1.56
CA ALA A 9 14.49 -18.20 2.32
C ALA A 9 14.15 -17.71 3.73
N THR A 10 15.10 -17.06 4.40
CA THR A 10 14.87 -16.45 5.72
C THR A 10 13.79 -15.37 5.67
N LEU A 11 13.72 -14.57 4.60
CA LEU A 11 12.67 -13.56 4.45
C LEU A 11 11.27 -14.18 4.35
N ALA A 12 11.14 -15.30 3.64
CA ALA A 12 9.84 -15.96 3.42
C ALA A 12 9.32 -16.72 4.67
N THR A 13 10.20 -17.11 5.59
CA THR A 13 9.84 -17.90 6.79
C THR A 13 9.87 -17.09 8.09
N ASN A 14 10.31 -15.83 8.06
CA ASN A 14 10.43 -15.02 9.27
C ASN A 14 9.04 -14.66 9.84
N PRO A 15 8.70 -15.06 11.08
CA PRO A 15 7.39 -14.79 11.66
C PRO A 15 7.15 -13.31 12.01
N ALA A 16 8.21 -12.50 12.13
CA ALA A 16 8.12 -11.05 12.37
C ALA A 16 7.82 -10.26 11.10
N ILE A 17 7.89 -10.90 9.94
CA ILE A 17 7.63 -10.27 8.65
C ILE A 17 6.13 -10.27 8.38
N LYS A 18 5.57 -9.07 8.24
CA LYS A 18 4.23 -8.88 7.69
C LYS A 18 4.28 -9.05 6.17
N PHE A 19 3.46 -9.97 5.67
CA PHE A 19 3.16 -10.10 4.25
C PHE A 19 1.91 -9.29 3.91
N GLU A 20 1.88 -8.74 2.70
CA GLU A 20 0.75 -7.93 2.21
C GLU A 20 -0.45 -8.80 1.87
N LYS A 21 -0.19 -9.97 1.31
CA LYS A 21 -1.20 -11.01 1.04
C LYS A 21 -0.56 -12.39 1.07
N GLU A 22 -1.30 -13.35 1.60
CA GLU A 22 -0.93 -14.77 1.59
C GLU A 22 -2.13 -15.59 1.14
N GLY A 23 -1.87 -16.76 0.53
CA GLY A 23 -2.92 -17.67 0.12
C GLY A 23 -2.49 -18.65 -0.95
N LEU A 24 -3.41 -19.55 -1.30
CA LEU A 24 -3.17 -20.56 -2.33
C LEU A 24 -3.28 -19.95 -3.73
N LEU A 25 -2.25 -20.17 -4.55
CA LEU A 25 -2.26 -19.86 -5.99
C LEU A 25 -1.94 -21.12 -6.78
N ILE A 26 -2.48 -21.22 -7.99
CA ILE A 26 -2.14 -22.27 -8.93
C ILE A 26 -1.21 -21.64 -9.96
N ILE A 27 0.08 -21.97 -9.88
CA ILE A 27 1.10 -21.46 -10.81
C ILE A 27 1.19 -22.43 -11.98
N THR A 28 0.93 -21.92 -13.19
CA THR A 28 1.07 -22.70 -14.43
C THR A 28 2.51 -22.64 -14.90
N GLU A 29 3.24 -23.75 -14.79
CA GLU A 29 4.61 -23.86 -15.28
C GLU A 29 4.60 -24.47 -16.68
N ARG A 30 5.20 -23.78 -17.63
CA ARG A 30 5.32 -24.24 -19.02
C ARG A 30 6.53 -25.14 -19.13
N GLN A 31 6.30 -26.45 -19.27
CA GLN A 31 7.39 -27.39 -19.52
C GLN A 31 7.74 -27.38 -21.01
N GLU A 32 8.92 -26.89 -21.34
CA GLU A 32 9.51 -27.01 -22.67
C GLU A 32 10.26 -28.34 -22.79
N GLY A 33 9.52 -29.42 -23.05
CA GLY A 33 10.08 -30.73 -23.36
C GLY A 33 10.37 -30.91 -24.85
N PHE A 34 11.30 -31.82 -25.18
CA PHE A 34 11.76 -32.08 -26.56
C PHE A 34 10.65 -32.55 -27.53
N PHE A 35 9.50 -33.03 -27.01
CA PHE A 35 8.40 -33.54 -27.85
C PHE A 35 7.00 -32.99 -27.53
N ARG A 36 6.79 -32.22 -26.44
CA ARG A 36 5.49 -31.61 -26.12
C ARG A 36 5.66 -30.35 -25.28
N ARG A 37 4.92 -29.30 -25.63
CA ARG A 37 4.63 -28.17 -24.75
C ARG A 37 3.47 -28.58 -23.86
N ALA A 38 3.71 -28.77 -22.57
CA ALA A 38 2.67 -29.07 -21.61
C ALA A 38 2.70 -28.02 -20.50
N ASP A 39 1.55 -27.42 -20.25
CA ASP A 39 1.36 -26.53 -19.12
C ASP A 39 0.94 -27.37 -17.93
N VAL A 40 1.70 -27.30 -16.84
CA VAL A 40 1.45 -28.05 -15.61
C VAL A 40 1.07 -27.09 -14.50
N ASN A 41 -0.05 -27.38 -13.84
CA ASN A 41 -0.61 -26.53 -12.80
C ASN A 41 -0.14 -26.99 -11.42
N TYR A 42 0.58 -26.11 -10.72
CA TYR A 42 1.11 -26.38 -9.40
C TYR A 42 0.40 -25.54 -8.33
N PRO A 43 -0.47 -26.14 -7.49
CA PRO A 43 -1.04 -25.45 -6.35
C PRO A 43 0.05 -25.22 -5.28
N ARG A 44 0.32 -23.96 -4.98
CA ARG A 44 1.38 -23.55 -4.04
C ARG A 44 0.86 -22.47 -3.10
N TRP A 45 1.29 -22.52 -1.84
CA TRP A 45 1.08 -21.39 -0.94
C TRP A 45 1.99 -20.25 -1.35
N CYS A 46 1.42 -19.06 -1.53
CA CYS A 46 2.14 -17.88 -1.98
C CYS A 46 2.07 -16.78 -0.93
N LYS A 47 3.16 -16.00 -0.83
CA LYS A 47 3.30 -14.89 0.11
C LYS A 47 3.86 -13.67 -0.62
N LEU A 48 3.14 -12.56 -0.60
CA LEU A 48 3.53 -11.30 -1.24
C LEU A 48 4.13 -10.33 -0.21
N ARG A 49 5.30 -9.77 -0.53
CA ARG A 49 5.94 -8.71 0.25
C ARG A 49 6.67 -7.76 -0.68
N GLY A 50 6.22 -6.51 -0.77
CA GLY A 50 6.71 -5.55 -1.76
C GLY A 50 6.67 -6.18 -3.15
N ASN A 51 7.74 -5.99 -3.92
CA ASN A 51 7.86 -6.55 -5.27
C ASN A 51 8.26 -8.04 -5.32
N LEU A 52 8.15 -8.79 -4.21
CA LEU A 52 8.53 -10.20 -4.14
C LEU A 52 7.31 -11.07 -3.85
N LEU A 53 7.00 -11.98 -4.77
CA LEU A 53 6.00 -13.02 -4.59
C LEU A 53 6.70 -14.36 -4.36
N PHE A 54 6.74 -14.81 -3.11
CA PHE A 54 7.27 -16.11 -2.74
C PHE A 54 6.24 -17.20 -3.05
N TYR A 55 6.70 -18.35 -3.55
CA TYR A 55 5.89 -19.56 -3.63
C TYR A 55 6.59 -20.70 -2.90
N LEU A 56 5.82 -21.38 -2.08
CA LEU A 56 6.31 -22.48 -1.27
C LEU A 56 6.34 -23.78 -2.08
N LYS A 57 7.01 -24.78 -1.52
CA LYS A 57 7.11 -26.11 -2.15
C LYS A 57 5.74 -26.75 -2.31
N ASP A 58 4.90 -26.62 -1.29
CA ASP A 58 3.59 -27.25 -1.19
C ASP A 58 2.48 -26.20 -0.99
N HIS A 59 1.25 -26.67 -0.81
CA HIS A 59 0.09 -25.83 -0.49
C HIS A 59 0.00 -25.44 1.00
N ASP A 60 0.90 -25.96 1.83
CA ASP A 60 0.98 -25.70 3.27
C ASP A 60 1.75 -24.39 3.55
N PRO A 61 1.17 -23.43 4.32
CA PRO A 61 1.83 -22.19 4.74
C PRO A 61 3.18 -22.36 5.47
N GLN A 62 3.42 -23.51 6.09
CA GLN A 62 4.65 -23.84 6.83
C GLN A 62 5.72 -24.52 5.98
N SER A 63 5.39 -24.88 4.73
CA SER A 63 6.37 -25.53 3.84
C SER A 63 7.50 -24.56 3.47
N PRO A 64 8.71 -25.07 3.16
CA PRO A 64 9.83 -24.19 2.81
C PRO A 64 9.56 -23.45 1.50
N PRO A 65 10.08 -22.22 1.34
CA PRO A 65 10.01 -21.49 0.09
C PRO A 65 10.73 -22.27 -1.02
N SER A 66 10.02 -22.53 -2.12
CA SER A 66 10.59 -23.21 -3.29
C SER A 66 11.27 -22.23 -4.23
N GLY A 67 10.71 -21.03 -4.34
CA GLY A 67 11.23 -19.96 -5.17
C GLY A 67 10.45 -18.67 -4.98
N LEU A 68 10.74 -17.70 -5.84
CA LEU A 68 10.04 -16.42 -5.86
C LEU A 68 9.92 -15.90 -7.29
N ILE A 69 8.96 -15.01 -7.48
CA ILE A 69 8.75 -14.21 -8.69
C ILE A 69 9.02 -12.75 -8.30
N VAL A 70 9.90 -12.09 -9.06
CA VAL A 70 10.15 -10.65 -8.90
C VAL A 70 9.13 -9.90 -9.73
N LEU A 71 8.32 -9.06 -9.08
CA LEU A 71 7.21 -8.31 -9.68
C LEU A 71 7.62 -6.91 -10.17
N GLU A 72 8.91 -6.70 -10.44
CA GLU A 72 9.39 -5.44 -11.01
C GLU A 72 8.85 -5.26 -12.43
N ASN A 73 8.29 -4.09 -12.71
CA ASN A 73 7.63 -3.77 -13.98
C ASN A 73 6.58 -4.82 -14.40
N CYS A 74 5.95 -5.46 -13.42
CA CYS A 74 4.90 -6.43 -13.66
C CYS A 74 3.52 -5.76 -13.81
N ARG A 75 2.77 -6.19 -14.83
CA ARG A 75 1.36 -5.82 -15.03
C ARG A 75 0.47 -7.06 -14.87
N PRO A 76 -0.36 -7.14 -13.82
CA PRO A 76 -1.36 -8.19 -13.72
C PRO A 76 -2.55 -7.90 -14.65
N LEU A 77 -2.94 -8.87 -15.47
CA LEU A 77 -4.01 -8.77 -16.46
C LEU A 77 -5.03 -9.90 -16.28
N ILE A 78 -6.31 -9.55 -16.32
CA ILE A 78 -7.41 -10.52 -16.37
C ILE A 78 -7.89 -10.57 -17.82
N ARG A 79 -7.71 -11.71 -18.49
CA ARG A 79 -8.15 -11.88 -19.89
C ARG A 79 -9.53 -12.50 -20.02
N ASN A 80 -9.92 -13.30 -19.03
CA ASN A 80 -11.21 -13.97 -18.99
C ASN A 80 -11.82 -13.77 -17.60
N GLU A 81 -13.07 -13.30 -17.56
CA GLU A 81 -13.78 -13.16 -16.29
C GLU A 81 -14.32 -14.49 -15.79
N GLU A 82 -14.65 -15.40 -16.71
CA GLU A 82 -15.25 -16.70 -16.41
C GLU A 82 -14.26 -17.70 -15.79
N ARG A 83 -14.81 -18.76 -15.20
CA ARG A 83 -14.03 -19.84 -14.61
C ARG A 83 -13.52 -20.77 -15.71
N GLU A 84 -12.20 -20.94 -15.79
CA GLU A 84 -11.55 -21.90 -16.67
C GLU A 84 -11.39 -23.27 -15.99
N PHE A 85 -10.82 -24.25 -16.70
CA PHE A 85 -10.58 -25.61 -16.18
C PHE A 85 -9.80 -25.61 -14.86
N ASP A 86 -8.83 -24.72 -14.71
CA ASP A 86 -7.96 -24.62 -13.53
C ASP A 86 -8.32 -23.49 -12.56
N GLY A 87 -9.49 -22.85 -12.75
CA GLY A 87 -10.00 -21.80 -11.87
C GLY A 87 -10.13 -20.44 -12.54
N PHE A 88 -10.05 -19.38 -11.74
CA PHE A 88 -10.13 -18.00 -12.24
C PHE A 88 -8.71 -17.48 -12.49
N ALA A 89 -8.38 -17.27 -13.76
CA ALA A 89 -7.02 -16.96 -14.17
C ALA A 89 -6.73 -15.46 -14.26
N PHE A 90 -5.48 -15.10 -13.99
CA PHE A 90 -4.87 -13.83 -14.34
C PHE A 90 -3.44 -14.09 -14.82
N ILE A 91 -2.87 -13.12 -15.53
CA ILE A 91 -1.56 -13.23 -16.16
C ILE A 91 -0.68 -12.11 -15.61
N LEU A 92 0.51 -12.47 -15.14
CA LEU A 92 1.57 -11.52 -14.86
C LEU A 92 2.37 -11.30 -16.14
N GLU A 93 2.21 -10.13 -16.72
CA GLU A 93 3.00 -9.70 -17.86
C GLU A 93 4.26 -8.97 -17.36
N PHE A 94 5.39 -9.27 -17.98
CA PHE A 94 6.70 -8.70 -17.65
C PHE A 94 7.30 -8.09 -18.90
N GLU A 95 7.94 -6.94 -18.76
CA GLU A 95 8.69 -6.34 -19.85
C GLU A 95 9.93 -7.20 -20.18
N GLY A 96 10.00 -7.74 -21.40
CA GLY A 96 11.15 -8.53 -21.86
C GLY A 96 11.25 -9.96 -21.30
N SER A 97 10.22 -10.47 -20.60
CA SER A 97 10.15 -11.85 -20.11
C SER A 97 8.84 -12.53 -20.51
N GLN A 98 8.82 -13.86 -20.48
CA GLN A 98 7.61 -14.64 -20.71
C GLN A 98 6.56 -14.32 -19.62
N PRO A 99 5.27 -14.22 -20.00
CA PRO A 99 4.20 -13.99 -19.05
C PRO A 99 4.00 -15.22 -18.16
N GLN A 100 3.70 -15.00 -16.88
CA GLN A 100 3.40 -16.06 -15.93
C GLN A 100 1.88 -16.14 -15.71
N ARG A 101 1.27 -17.27 -16.07
CA ARG A 101 -0.16 -17.53 -15.81
C ARG A 101 -0.35 -18.04 -14.39
N ILE A 102 -1.35 -17.50 -13.70
CA ILE A 102 -1.73 -17.86 -12.33
C ILE A 102 -3.25 -17.99 -12.24
N SER A 103 -3.73 -19.04 -11.57
CA SER A 103 -5.16 -19.24 -11.29
C SER A 103 -5.46 -19.22 -9.79
N THR A 104 -6.66 -18.77 -9.44
CA THR A 104 -7.24 -18.83 -8.08
C THR A 104 -8.49 -19.71 -8.05
N ARG A 105 -8.95 -20.06 -6.84
CA ARG A 105 -10.17 -20.89 -6.68
C ARG A 105 -11.44 -20.08 -6.91
N THR A 106 -11.42 -18.80 -6.54
CA THR A 106 -12.58 -17.90 -6.65
C THR A 106 -12.24 -16.61 -7.41
N ALA A 107 -13.25 -16.02 -8.06
CA ALA A 107 -13.12 -14.73 -8.75
C ALA A 107 -12.73 -13.60 -7.78
N LYS A 108 -13.27 -13.63 -6.55
CA LYS A 108 -12.94 -12.67 -5.50
C LYS A 108 -11.45 -12.72 -5.15
N GLU A 109 -10.90 -13.91 -4.91
CA GLU A 109 -9.47 -14.06 -4.64
C GLU A 109 -8.60 -13.56 -5.80
N ARG A 110 -9.01 -13.83 -7.05
CA ARG A 110 -8.31 -13.30 -8.24
C ARG A 110 -8.20 -11.79 -8.17
N LEU A 111 -9.32 -11.10 -7.95
CA LEU A 111 -9.37 -9.65 -7.88
C LEU A 111 -8.53 -9.10 -6.72
N GLU A 112 -8.60 -9.73 -5.54
CA GLU A 112 -7.77 -9.35 -4.41
C GLU A 112 -6.28 -9.53 -4.68
N TRP A 113 -5.86 -10.62 -5.31
CA TRP A 113 -4.46 -10.86 -5.69
C TRP A 113 -3.97 -9.84 -6.71
N VAL A 114 -4.75 -9.58 -7.77
CA VAL A 114 -4.45 -8.55 -8.77
C VAL A 114 -4.29 -7.18 -8.10
N LYS A 115 -5.23 -6.81 -7.21
CA LYS A 115 -5.17 -5.56 -6.45
C LYS A 115 -3.92 -5.47 -5.58
N SER A 116 -3.62 -6.50 -4.79
CA SER A 116 -2.42 -6.51 -3.94
C SER A 116 -1.13 -6.38 -4.74
N ILE A 117 -1.04 -7.06 -5.90
CA ILE A 117 0.12 -6.97 -6.79
C ILE A 117 0.26 -5.56 -7.39
N GLN A 118 -0.84 -4.93 -7.77
CA GLN A 118 -0.82 -3.55 -8.27
C GLN A 118 -0.38 -2.55 -7.20
N LEU A 119 -0.86 -2.70 -5.97
CA LEU A 119 -0.47 -1.85 -4.82
C LEU A 119 1.00 -2.02 -4.43
N ALA A 120 1.55 -3.22 -4.65
CA ALA A 120 2.96 -3.52 -4.40
C ALA A 120 3.92 -2.99 -5.49
N SER A 121 3.39 -2.55 -6.63
CA SER A 121 4.18 -2.06 -7.75
C SER A 121 4.87 -0.72 -7.44
N TYR A 122 6.14 -0.59 -7.84
CA TYR A 122 6.90 0.65 -7.69
C TYR A 122 6.16 1.86 -8.29
N GLY A 123 5.58 1.69 -9.48
CA GLY A 123 4.85 2.78 -10.15
C GLY A 123 3.63 3.26 -9.36
N TYR A 124 2.96 2.38 -8.61
CA TYR A 124 1.89 2.80 -7.70
C TYR A 124 2.46 3.55 -6.49
N LEU A 125 3.50 2.99 -5.85
CA LEU A 125 4.11 3.60 -4.67
C LEU A 125 4.70 4.98 -4.96
N ASP A 126 5.36 5.16 -6.11
CA ASP A 126 5.91 6.46 -6.53
C ASP A 126 4.81 7.52 -6.71
N ARG A 127 3.72 7.16 -7.42
CA ARG A 127 2.55 8.04 -7.57
C ARG A 127 1.90 8.35 -6.21
N GLN A 128 1.80 7.36 -5.33
CA GLN A 128 1.24 7.52 -4.00
C GLN A 128 2.10 8.47 -3.15
N ILE A 129 3.43 8.33 -3.21
CA ILE A 129 4.38 9.22 -2.53
C ILE A 129 4.21 10.65 -3.04
N LYS A 130 4.20 10.84 -4.36
CA LYS A 130 4.03 12.16 -4.98
C LYS A 130 2.71 12.81 -4.59
N TYR A 131 1.61 12.06 -4.68
CA TYR A 131 0.30 12.53 -4.24
C TYR A 131 0.31 12.96 -2.77
N LEU A 132 0.88 12.16 -1.88
CA LEU A 132 0.96 12.49 -0.45
C LEU A 132 1.84 13.71 -0.18
N GLN A 133 2.95 13.87 -0.89
CA GLN A 133 3.82 15.05 -0.81
C GLN A 133 3.07 16.32 -1.22
N ASP A 134 2.31 16.27 -2.32
CA ASP A 134 1.49 17.39 -2.78
C ASP A 134 0.41 17.75 -1.75
N GLN A 135 -0.26 16.75 -1.15
CA GLN A 135 -1.23 16.97 -0.08
C GLN A 135 -0.62 17.63 1.16
N ILE A 136 0.61 17.26 1.54
CA ILE A 136 1.33 17.89 2.64
C ILE A 136 1.69 19.34 2.28
N ALA A 137 2.19 19.58 1.08
CA ALA A 137 2.56 20.92 0.63
C ALA A 137 1.37 21.88 0.65
N ILE A 138 0.19 21.44 0.16
CA ILE A 138 -1.05 22.22 0.20
C ILE A 138 -1.45 22.54 1.64
N LYS A 139 -1.47 21.54 2.53
CA LYS A 139 -1.88 21.75 3.93
C LYS A 139 -0.90 22.63 4.72
N MET A 140 0.39 22.56 4.42
CA MET A 140 1.42 23.38 5.08
C MET A 140 1.48 24.80 4.50
N GLY A 141 1.26 24.98 3.19
CA GLY A 141 1.11 26.30 2.55
C GLY A 141 -0.11 27.05 3.07
N ASN A 142 -1.25 26.38 3.19
CA ASN A 142 -2.47 26.95 3.76
C ASN A 142 -2.31 27.32 5.26
N ARG A 143 -1.36 26.70 5.97
CA ARG A 143 -1.07 27.03 7.38
C ARG A 143 -0.33 28.36 7.54
N ILE A 144 0.41 28.80 6.52
CA ILE A 144 1.09 30.11 6.53
C ILE A 144 0.08 31.23 6.23
N GLU A 145 -0.89 30.99 5.34
CA GLU A 145 -1.92 31.98 4.98
C GLU A 145 -3.05 32.11 6.01
N SER A 146 -3.35 31.05 6.78
CA SER A 146 -4.37 31.09 7.84
C SER A 146 -3.91 31.74 9.16
N GLY A 147 -2.69 32.29 9.18
CA GLY A 147 -2.04 32.83 10.39
C GLY A 147 -1.80 34.33 10.45
N LEU A 148 -2.17 35.15 9.45
CA LEU A 148 -2.00 36.60 9.52
C LEU A 148 -3.30 37.35 9.20
N PRO A 149 -3.84 38.19 10.10
CA PRO A 149 -4.74 39.25 9.69
C PRO A 149 -3.93 40.28 8.86
N ALA A 150 -4.39 40.53 7.65
CA ALA A 150 -3.96 41.65 6.83
C ALA A 150 -4.43 42.96 7.46
N ALA A 151 -3.66 43.51 8.40
CA ALA A 151 -3.78 44.92 8.81
C ALA A 151 -2.51 45.33 9.55
N GLY A 152 -1.77 46.27 8.98
CA GLY A 152 -0.56 46.79 9.60
C GLY A 152 0.16 47.80 8.74
N THR A 153 -0.58 48.77 8.20
CA THR A 153 -0.03 50.08 7.88
C THR A 153 0.79 50.55 9.07
N PHE A 154 2.04 50.87 8.81
CA PHE A 154 3.01 51.43 9.74
C PHE A 154 2.36 52.56 10.57
N THR A 155 2.14 52.35 11.86
CA THR A 155 1.86 53.44 12.81
C THR A 155 3.01 53.55 13.80
N SER A 156 3.53 54.78 13.86
CA SER A 156 4.71 55.22 14.60
C SER A 156 4.59 54.99 16.12
N ALA A 157 5.73 54.72 16.76
CA ALA A 157 5.88 54.41 18.17
C ALA A 157 5.71 55.62 19.12
N SER A 158 4.52 56.23 19.15
CA SER A 158 4.26 57.40 20.00
C SER A 158 3.15 57.25 21.05
N ASP A 159 2.35 56.18 21.05
CA ASP A 159 1.18 56.06 21.94
C ASP A 159 1.34 55.08 23.13
N ALA A 160 2.57 54.67 23.45
CA ALA A 160 2.85 53.72 24.54
C ALA A 160 2.84 54.32 25.96
N LEU A 161 2.08 55.40 26.20
CA LEU A 161 1.95 56.03 27.50
C LEU A 161 0.54 56.60 27.63
N LEU A 162 -0.41 55.83 28.15
CA LEU A 162 -1.60 56.36 28.83
C LEU A 162 -2.20 55.24 29.70
N TRP A 163 -2.01 55.44 31.01
CA TRP A 163 -2.74 54.89 32.17
C TRP A 163 -2.37 53.51 32.71
N ASN A 164 -1.41 53.54 33.62
CA ASN A 164 -1.41 52.69 34.81
C ASN A 164 -1.75 53.57 36.02
N THR A 165 -2.94 53.46 36.59
CA THR A 165 -3.42 54.01 37.89
C THR A 165 -4.90 53.58 38.01
N THR A 166 -5.44 52.86 38.99
CA THR A 166 -5.23 52.81 40.45
C THR A 166 -5.97 51.59 41.05
N ALA A 167 -5.48 51.13 42.20
CA ALA A 167 -6.21 50.67 43.39
C ALA A 167 -7.08 49.39 43.36
N ASP A 168 -6.66 48.45 44.21
CA ASP A 168 -7.42 47.64 45.17
C ASP A 168 -8.93 47.39 44.97
N GLY A 169 -9.32 46.12 45.07
CA GLY A 169 -10.68 45.72 45.47
C GLY A 169 -11.20 44.45 44.83
N GLU A 170 -11.32 43.41 45.64
CA GLU A 170 -12.35 42.34 45.63
C GLU A 170 -12.91 41.77 44.32
N GLY A 171 -12.97 40.44 44.26
CA GLY A 171 -14.11 39.77 43.61
C GLY A 171 -13.77 38.56 42.73
N ALA A 172 -13.88 37.40 43.35
CA ALA A 172 -14.15 36.07 42.79
C ALA A 172 -14.50 35.96 41.28
N SER A 173 -13.90 34.97 40.60
CA SER A 173 -14.67 33.86 40.01
C SER A 173 -13.79 32.73 39.48
N ALA A 174 -14.36 31.53 39.61
CA ALA A 174 -13.74 30.23 39.50
C ALA A 174 -13.17 29.88 38.12
N LEU A 175 -12.02 29.20 38.14
CA LEU A 175 -11.55 28.35 37.04
C LEU A 175 -12.61 27.27 36.75
N THR A 176 -13.10 27.24 35.52
CA THR A 176 -13.78 26.06 34.98
C THR A 176 -13.09 25.69 33.67
N VAL A 177 -12.37 24.58 33.69
CA VAL A 177 -11.77 23.94 32.51
C VAL A 177 -12.80 22.96 31.94
N PRO A 178 -13.22 23.08 30.67
CA PRO A 178 -13.80 21.96 29.96
C PRO A 178 -12.75 21.29 29.08
N THR A 179 -12.36 20.08 29.48
CA THR A 179 -11.78 19.05 28.62
C THR A 179 -12.71 18.72 27.45
N THR A 180 -12.21 18.77 26.23
CA THR A 180 -12.80 18.08 25.07
C THR A 180 -11.74 17.27 24.34
N LYS A 181 -11.91 15.95 24.42
CA LYS A 181 -11.27 14.95 23.57
C LYS A 181 -11.94 14.99 22.20
N SER A 182 -11.19 15.03 21.11
CA SER A 182 -11.69 14.71 19.78
C SER A 182 -10.81 13.63 19.15
N SER A 183 -11.27 12.38 19.28
CA SER A 183 -10.85 11.29 18.40
C SER A 183 -11.62 11.43 17.08
N THR A 184 -10.92 11.72 15.98
CA THR A 184 -11.53 11.65 14.65
C THR A 184 -11.03 10.39 13.96
N THR A 185 -11.88 9.36 13.99
CA THR A 185 -11.77 8.15 13.18
C THR A 185 -11.93 8.53 11.71
N ILE A 186 -10.85 8.41 10.93
CA ILE A 186 -10.89 8.56 9.47
C ILE A 186 -11.49 7.27 8.89
N LYS A 187 -12.73 7.34 8.42
CA LYS A 187 -13.33 6.32 7.56
C LYS A 187 -12.73 6.48 6.16
N VAL A 188 -12.06 5.45 5.66
CA VAL A 188 -11.61 5.39 4.26
C VAL A 188 -12.80 4.86 3.45
N GLU A 189 -13.39 5.71 2.63
CA GLU A 189 -14.46 5.34 1.72
C GLU A 189 -13.97 4.40 0.62
N GLU A 190 -14.78 3.39 0.35
CA GLU A 190 -14.61 2.29 -0.59
C GLU A 190 -14.83 2.72 -2.05
N GLY A 191 -14.30 3.90 -2.44
CA GLY A 191 -14.60 4.55 -3.73
C GLY A 191 -13.48 4.60 -4.77
N ASP A 192 -12.21 4.42 -4.39
CA ASP A 192 -11.06 4.57 -5.30
C ASP A 192 -10.54 3.22 -5.84
N LEU A 193 -11.43 2.36 -6.32
CA LEU A 193 -11.03 1.39 -7.35
C LEU A 193 -11.02 2.12 -8.71
N ILE A 194 -9.91 2.78 -9.00
CA ILE A 194 -9.66 3.37 -10.32
C ILE A 194 -9.55 2.24 -11.34
N GLN A 195 -10.46 2.26 -12.30
CA GLN A 195 -10.51 1.42 -13.49
C GLN A 195 -9.26 1.65 -14.37
N PHE A 196 -8.80 0.57 -15.00
CA PHE A 196 -7.93 0.63 -16.19
C PHE A 196 -8.77 0.42 -17.44
#